data_AF-A0A8I2FRI9-F1
#
_entry.id   AF-A0A8I2FRI9-F1
#
_cell.length_a   1.000
_cell.length_b   1.000
_cell.length_c   1.000
_cell.angle_alpha   90.00
_cell.angle_beta   90.00
_cell.angle_gamma   90.00
#
_symmetry.space_group_name_H-M   'P 1'
#
loop_
_entity.id
_entity.type
_entity.pdbx_description
1 polymer ?
#
loop_
_entity_poly.entity_id
_entity_poly.type
_entity_poly.pdbx_seq_one_letter_code
_entity_poly.pdbx_strand_id
1 'polypeptide(L)'
;MLFKRDIFISYAHIDNMALKEGEKGWVANFHRALEVRLAQLLGEKPQIWRDQKLQGNDYFGDEIVEQFPKTAAMISILSPRYIKSEWCTKEMREFYEAALKGIGIRINNKSRIFKVIKTHVPYDAHPPE
;
A
#
# COMPACT_ATOMS: atom_id res chain seq x y z
N MET A 1 -15.11 -0.99 -15.28
CA MET A 1 -14.57 -0.48 -13.99
C MET A 1 -13.69 0.72 -14.25
N LEU A 2 -13.71 1.74 -13.38
CA LEU A 2 -12.96 3.00 -13.54
C LEU A 2 -11.44 2.82 -13.32
N PHE A 3 -11.06 1.79 -12.55
CA PHE A 3 -9.67 1.46 -12.21
C PHE A 3 -9.32 0.06 -12.70
N LYS A 4 -8.05 -0.16 -13.07
CA LYS A 4 -7.53 -1.49 -13.45
C LYS A 4 -7.04 -2.29 -12.25
N ARG A 5 -6.71 -1.60 -11.16
CA ARG A 5 -6.24 -2.18 -9.90
C ARG A 5 -7.06 -1.61 -8.75
N ASP A 6 -7.40 -2.44 -7.78
CA ASP A 6 -8.27 -2.02 -6.69
C ASP A 6 -7.46 -1.41 -5.55
N ILE A 7 -6.43 -2.13 -5.09
CA ILE A 7 -5.69 -1.73 -3.89
C ILE A 7 -4.19 -1.91 -4.09
N PHE A 8 -3.42 -0.86 -3.82
CA PHE A 8 -1.99 -0.94 -3.59
C PHE A 8 -1.69 -1.03 -2.10
N ILE A 9 -0.81 -1.95 -1.69
CA ILE A 9 -0.31 -2.03 -0.30
C ILE A 9 1.13 -1.54 -0.27
N SER A 10 1.35 -0.36 0.32
CA SER A 10 2.69 0.19 0.59
C SER A 10 3.15 -0.25 1.99
N TYR A 11 4.36 -0.80 2.07
CA TYR A 11 4.95 -1.34 3.30
C TYR A 11 6.48 -1.35 3.20
N ALA A 12 7.19 -1.42 4.32
CA ALA A 12 8.64 -1.66 4.27
C ALA A 12 8.94 -3.16 4.17
N HIS A 13 9.81 -3.60 3.27
CA HIS A 13 10.04 -5.03 3.01
C HIS A 13 10.40 -5.88 4.25
N ILE A 14 11.18 -5.32 5.17
CA ILE A 14 11.52 -6.00 6.43
C ILE A 14 10.27 -6.35 7.24
N ASP A 15 9.17 -5.61 7.08
CA ASP A 15 7.92 -5.89 7.76
C ASP A 15 7.23 -7.15 7.27
N ASN A 16 7.65 -7.66 6.10
CA ASN A 16 7.19 -8.92 5.52
C ASN A 16 8.23 -10.05 5.65
N MET A 17 9.33 -9.86 6.38
CA MET A 17 10.19 -10.98 6.74
C MET A 17 9.46 -11.86 7.76
N ALA A 18 9.51 -13.17 7.55
CA ALA A 18 8.95 -14.13 8.49
C ALA A 18 9.86 -14.23 9.72
N LEU A 19 9.26 -14.39 10.90
CA LEU A 19 10.01 -14.58 12.14
C LEU A 19 10.53 -16.01 12.30
N LYS A 20 9.88 -16.96 11.61
CA LYS A 20 10.25 -18.37 11.57
C LYS A 20 10.45 -18.78 10.12
N GLU A 21 11.45 -19.62 9.90
CA GLU A 21 11.71 -20.21 8.59
C GLU A 21 10.51 -21.06 8.13
N GLY A 22 10.18 -20.98 6.84
CA GLY A 22 9.04 -21.66 6.24
C GLY A 22 7.69 -20.97 6.42
N GLU A 23 7.59 -19.94 7.27
CA GLU A 23 6.36 -19.15 7.42
C GLU A 23 6.28 -17.97 6.43
N LYS A 24 5.06 -17.49 6.19
CA LYS A 24 4.83 -16.25 5.44
C LYS A 24 4.93 -15.05 6.36
N GLY A 25 5.50 -13.96 5.85
CA GLY A 25 5.54 -12.68 6.55
C GLY A 25 4.18 -12.05 6.83
N TRP A 26 4.16 -11.12 7.77
CA TRP A 26 2.94 -10.44 8.23
C TRP A 26 2.16 -9.81 7.07
N VAL A 27 2.84 -9.08 6.17
CA VAL A 27 2.20 -8.38 5.05
C VAL A 27 1.63 -9.37 4.04
N ALA A 28 2.28 -10.51 3.82
CA ALA A 28 1.79 -11.56 2.94
C ALA A 28 0.50 -12.19 3.49
N ASN A 29 0.44 -12.43 4.80
CA ASN A 29 -0.76 -12.91 5.47
C ASN A 29 -1.87 -11.86 5.43
N PHE A 30 -1.55 -10.59 5.66
CA PHE A 30 -2.49 -9.48 5.54
C PHE A 30 -3.07 -9.35 4.13
N HIS A 31 -2.23 -9.34 3.09
CA HIS A 31 -2.67 -9.32 1.69
C HIS A 31 -3.65 -10.47 1.42
N ARG A 32 -3.29 -11.71 1.80
CA ARG A 32 -4.12 -12.89 1.58
C ARG A 32 -5.47 -12.78 2.29
N ALA A 33 -5.48 -12.35 3.54
CA ALA A 33 -6.71 -12.17 4.31
C ALA A 33 -7.61 -11.09 3.70
N LEU A 34 -7.01 -9.97 3.28
CA LEU A 34 -7.71 -8.87 2.62
C LEU A 34 -8.33 -9.31 1.29
N GLU A 35 -7.57 -10.03 0.46
CA GLU A 35 -8.04 -10.58 -0.83
C GLU A 35 -9.25 -11.49 -0.63
N VAL A 36 -9.18 -12.44 0.32
CA VAL A 36 -10.31 -13.34 0.64
C VAL A 36 -11.52 -12.54 1.10
N ARG A 37 -11.31 -11.61 2.04
CA ARG A 37 -12.42 -10.87 2.64
C ARG A 37 -13.12 -9.99 1.62
N LEU A 38 -12.35 -9.28 0.79
CA LEU A 38 -12.92 -8.45 -0.26
C LEU A 38 -13.59 -9.28 -1.34
N ALA A 39 -13.05 -10.45 -1.70
CA ALA A 39 -13.72 -11.33 -2.66
C ALA A 39 -15.10 -11.81 -2.15
N GLN A 40 -15.23 -12.13 -0.86
CA GLN A 40 -16.51 -12.46 -0.25
C GLN A 40 -17.51 -11.29 -0.28
N LEU A 41 -17.02 -10.06 -0.13
CA LEU A 41 -17.86 -8.86 -0.08
C LEU A 41 -18.27 -8.34 -1.47
N LEU A 42 -17.37 -8.46 -2.45
CA LEU A 42 -17.56 -7.95 -3.82
C LEU A 42 -18.19 -9.00 -4.74
N GLY A 43 -18.10 -10.28 -4.39
CA GLY A 43 -18.53 -11.38 -5.26
C GLY A 43 -17.55 -11.72 -6.39
N GLU A 44 -16.40 -11.05 -6.45
CA GLU A 44 -15.34 -11.27 -7.44
C GLU A 44 -13.95 -11.07 -6.84
N LYS A 45 -12.91 -11.57 -7.50
CA LYS A 45 -11.55 -11.49 -6.99
C LYS A 45 -10.98 -10.06 -7.17
N PRO A 46 -10.62 -9.34 -6.08
CA PRO A 46 -10.05 -8.01 -6.19
C PRO A 46 -8.61 -8.06 -6.75
N GLN A 47 -8.23 -7.02 -7.48
CA GLN A 47 -6.89 -6.79 -8.00
C GLN A 47 -6.06 -6.03 -6.95
N ILE A 48 -5.54 -6.78 -5.97
CA ILE A 48 -4.65 -6.25 -4.94
C ILE A 48 -3.20 -6.49 -5.35
N TRP A 49 -2.36 -5.48 -5.20
CA TRP A 49 -0.96 -5.56 -5.55
C TRP A 49 -0.10 -4.83 -4.52
N ARG A 50 1.17 -5.22 -4.46
CA ARG A 50 2.17 -4.66 -3.57
C ARG A 50 3.52 -4.89 -4.21
N ASP A 51 4.49 -4.07 -3.87
CA ASP A 51 5.85 -4.37 -4.28
C ASP A 51 6.38 -5.59 -3.53
N GLN A 52 6.99 -6.54 -4.24
CA GLN A 52 7.60 -7.74 -3.65
C GLN A 52 9.13 -7.72 -3.72
N LYS A 53 9.73 -6.70 -4.34
CA LYS A 53 11.18 -6.64 -4.57
C LYS A 53 11.64 -5.18 -4.54
N LEU A 54 12.57 -4.81 -3.64
CA LEU A 54 13.47 -3.70 -3.94
C LEU A 54 14.90 -4.00 -3.48
N GLN A 55 15.77 -4.19 -4.45
CA GLN A 55 17.17 -3.81 -4.32
C GLN A 55 17.23 -2.28 -4.51
N GLY A 56 17.95 -1.58 -3.64
CA GLY A 56 17.88 -0.13 -3.47
C GLY A 56 18.44 0.73 -4.61
N ASN A 57 18.37 0.28 -5.87
CA ASN A 57 18.92 1.00 -7.02
C ASN A 57 18.08 0.87 -8.32
N ASP A 58 16.85 0.35 -8.26
CA ASP A 58 16.13 -0.07 -9.47
C ASP A 58 15.12 0.95 -10.02
N TYR A 59 15.04 0.97 -11.36
CA TYR A 59 13.98 1.52 -12.23
C TYR A 59 12.53 1.14 -11.82
N PHE A 60 12.37 0.17 -10.91
CA PHE A 60 11.10 -0.40 -10.45
C PHE A 60 10.16 0.62 -9.83
N GLY A 61 10.74 1.69 -9.28
CA GLY A 61 9.97 2.75 -8.68
C GLY A 61 9.02 3.45 -9.63
N ASP A 62 9.47 3.68 -10.86
CA ASP A 62 8.70 4.37 -11.87
C ASP A 62 7.53 3.49 -12.36
N GLU A 63 7.75 2.18 -12.48
CA GLU A 63 6.68 1.23 -12.84
C GLU A 63 5.52 1.23 -11.83
N ILE A 64 5.83 1.34 -10.52
CA ILE A 64 4.82 1.42 -9.45
C ILE A 64 4.02 2.72 -9.61
N VAL A 65 4.71 3.85 -9.79
CA VAL A 65 4.09 5.17 -9.93
C VAL A 65 3.16 5.22 -11.15
N GLU A 66 3.53 4.59 -12.27
CA GLU A 66 2.69 4.48 -13.47
C GLU A 66 1.36 3.74 -13.26
N GLN A 67 1.23 2.95 -12.19
CA GLN A 67 -0.01 2.26 -11.83
C GLN A 67 -0.90 3.08 -10.90
N PHE A 68 -0.40 4.13 -10.24
CA PHE A 68 -1.19 4.91 -9.29
C PHE A 68 -2.43 5.57 -9.89
N PRO A 69 -2.39 6.18 -11.10
CA PRO A 69 -3.59 6.70 -11.74
C PRO A 69 -4.65 5.62 -12.03
N LYS A 70 -4.23 4.35 -12.11
CA LYS A 70 -5.06 3.18 -12.42
C LYS A 70 -5.47 2.40 -11.17
N THR A 71 -5.12 2.89 -9.97
CA THR A 71 -5.36 2.22 -8.68
C THR A 71 -6.45 2.94 -7.88
N ALA A 72 -7.46 2.20 -7.40
CA ALA A 72 -8.58 2.81 -6.70
C ALA A 72 -8.22 3.33 -5.30
N ALA A 73 -7.48 2.56 -4.50
CA ALA A 73 -7.09 2.92 -3.15
C ALA A 73 -5.67 2.45 -2.78
N MET A 74 -5.10 3.05 -1.74
CA MET A 74 -3.81 2.67 -1.17
C MET A 74 -3.97 2.34 0.31
N ILE A 75 -3.26 1.31 0.76
CA ILE A 75 -3.08 0.96 2.17
C ILE A 75 -1.61 1.17 2.54
N SER A 76 -1.34 2.06 3.49
CA SER A 76 -0.01 2.26 4.07
C SER A 76 0.11 1.50 5.38
N ILE A 77 1.00 0.50 5.41
CA ILE A 77 1.29 -0.29 6.62
C ILE A 77 2.41 0.42 7.40
N LEU A 78 2.02 1.15 8.43
CA LEU A 78 2.92 1.94 9.26
C LEU A 78 3.69 1.06 10.24
N SER A 79 5.01 1.25 10.25
CA SER A 79 5.97 0.69 11.18
C SER A 79 7.13 1.69 11.36
N PRO A 80 7.97 1.53 12.38
CA PRO A 80 9.20 2.32 12.51
C PRO A 80 10.09 2.26 11.26
N ARG A 81 10.13 1.13 10.54
CA ARG A 81 10.90 1.03 9.29
C ARG A 81 10.23 1.81 8.16
N TYR A 82 8.91 1.75 8.04
CA TYR A 82 8.15 2.47 7.02
C TYR A 82 8.43 3.98 7.07
N ILE A 83 8.38 4.57 8.27
CA ILE A 83 8.65 6.00 8.45
C ILE A 83 10.09 6.36 8.07
N LYS A 84 11.05 5.48 8.36
CA LYS A 84 12.47 5.65 8.00
C LYS A 84 12.79 5.27 6.55
N SER A 85 11.79 4.90 5.76
CA SER A 85 11.97 4.49 4.36
C SER A 85 11.57 5.65 3.45
N GLU A 86 12.57 6.34 2.89
CA GLU A 86 12.33 7.41 1.92
C GLU A 86 11.45 6.93 0.76
N TRP A 87 11.71 5.70 0.30
CA TRP A 87 10.92 5.05 -0.75
C TRP A 87 9.43 4.96 -0.40
N CYS A 88 9.09 4.41 0.78
CA CYS A 88 7.70 4.27 1.20
C CYS A 88 6.99 5.63 1.33
N THR A 89 7.70 6.64 1.83
CA THR A 89 7.14 8.00 1.93
C THR A 89 6.98 8.67 0.56
N LYS A 90 7.89 8.38 -0.39
CA LYS A 90 7.79 8.83 -1.78
C LYS A 90 6.59 8.22 -2.47
N GLU A 91 6.42 6.89 -2.41
CA GLU A 91 5.26 6.20 -2.99
C GLU A 91 3.92 6.79 -2.51
N MET A 92 3.80 7.05 -1.21
CA MET A 92 2.60 7.65 -0.63
C MET A 92 2.31 9.02 -1.26
N ARG A 93 3.34 9.88 -1.34
CA ARG A 93 3.23 11.21 -1.96
C ARG A 93 2.87 11.12 -3.44
N GLU A 94 3.53 10.25 -4.18
CA GLU A 94 3.27 10.06 -5.61
C GLU A 94 1.84 9.55 -5.85
N PHE A 95 1.33 8.64 -5.00
CA PHE A 95 -0.07 8.21 -5.06
C PHE A 95 -1.02 9.38 -4.77
N TYR A 96 -0.72 10.19 -3.76
CA TYR A 96 -1.51 11.37 -3.41
C TYR A 96 -1.59 12.36 -4.59
N GLU A 97 -0.44 12.71 -5.18
CA GLU A 97 -0.37 13.60 -6.34
C GLU A 97 -1.08 13.02 -7.58
N ALA A 98 -0.92 11.73 -7.86
CA ALA A 98 -1.62 11.06 -8.94
C ALA A 98 -3.14 11.04 -8.71
N ALA A 99 -3.58 10.85 -7.46
CA ALA A 99 -4.99 10.86 -7.11
C ALA A 99 -5.62 12.25 -7.26
N LEU A 100 -4.90 13.33 -6.90
CA LEU A 100 -5.35 14.71 -7.10
C LEU A 100 -5.60 15.06 -8.57
N LYS A 101 -4.81 14.51 -9.49
CA LYS A 101 -4.98 14.69 -10.94
C LYS A 101 -6.15 13.88 -11.54
N GLY A 102 -6.70 12.94 -10.77
CA GLY A 102 -7.83 12.09 -11.18
C GLY A 102 -9.12 12.48 -10.46
N ILE A 103 -9.77 11.50 -9.82
CA ILE A 103 -11.02 11.70 -9.08
C ILE A 103 -10.82 12.30 -7.67
N GLY A 104 -9.61 12.77 -7.33
CA GLY A 104 -9.26 13.28 -6.02
C GLY A 104 -8.90 12.19 -5.00
N ILE A 105 -8.39 12.61 -3.82
CA ILE A 105 -7.99 11.71 -2.72
C ILE A 105 -9.18 11.28 -1.83
N ARG A 106 -10.33 11.94 -1.97
CA ARG A 106 -11.55 11.66 -1.22
C ARG A 106 -12.70 11.38 -2.17
N ILE A 107 -13.47 10.35 -1.87
CA ILE A 107 -14.76 10.05 -2.52
C ILE A 107 -15.83 10.22 -1.45
N ASN A 108 -16.72 11.19 -1.63
CA ASN A 108 -17.66 11.64 -0.59
C ASN A 108 -16.89 12.00 0.70
N ASN A 109 -17.16 11.30 1.81
CA ASN A 109 -16.48 11.50 3.10
C ASN A 109 -15.41 10.43 3.41
N LYS A 110 -14.95 9.67 2.40
CA LYS A 110 -14.00 8.57 2.57
C LYS A 110 -12.68 8.88 1.87
N SER A 111 -11.57 8.64 2.58
CA SER A 111 -10.22 8.71 2.00
C SER A 111 -9.96 7.50 1.11
N ARG A 112 -9.15 7.69 0.06
CA ARG A 112 -8.56 6.61 -0.75
C ARG A 112 -7.24 6.10 -0.19
N ILE A 113 -6.71 6.73 0.87
CA ILE A 113 -5.54 6.27 1.62
C ILE A 113 -5.99 5.74 2.98
N PHE A 114 -5.67 4.49 3.25
CA PHE A 114 -5.96 3.79 4.50
C PHE A 114 -4.65 3.57 5.26
N LYS A 115 -4.57 4.10 6.49
CA LYS A 115 -3.43 3.87 7.38
C LYS A 115 -3.69 2.63 8.25
N VAL A 116 -2.80 1.64 8.17
CA VAL A 116 -2.81 0.44 9.01
C VAL A 116 -1.58 0.46 9.90
N ILE A 117 -1.76 0.52 11.21
CA ILE A 117 -0.64 0.57 12.16
C ILE A 117 -0.25 -0.87 12.51
N LYS A 118 0.88 -1.36 12.00
CA LYS A 118 1.43 -2.68 12.34
C LYS A 118 2.18 -2.64 13.66
N THR A 119 2.99 -1.60 13.85
CA THR A 119 3.79 -1.38 15.07
C THR A 119 3.59 0.06 15.48
N HIS A 120 3.53 0.33 16.78
CA HIS A 120 3.30 1.67 17.28
C HIS A 120 4.30 2.66 16.66
N VAL A 121 3.75 3.76 16.14
CA VAL A 121 4.49 4.90 15.61
C VAL A 121 3.85 6.15 16.23
N PRO A 122 4.63 7.05 16.86
CA PRO A 122 4.14 8.34 17.36
C PRO A 122 3.40 9.14 16.27
N TYR A 123 2.31 9.81 16.63
CA TYR A 123 1.41 10.45 15.65
C TYR A 123 2.09 11.57 14.85
N ASP A 124 2.99 12.31 15.49
CA ASP A 124 3.84 13.35 14.92
C ASP A 124 4.82 12.81 13.85
N ALA A 125 5.10 11.50 13.88
CA ALA A 125 5.94 10.83 12.89
C ALA A 125 5.15 10.22 11.72
N HIS A 126 3.82 10.32 11.70
CA HIS A 126 3.02 9.78 10.60
C HIS A 126 3.16 10.66 9.35
N PRO A 127 3.16 10.09 8.14
CA PRO A 127 3.11 10.89 6.93
C PRO A 127 1.83 11.75 6.89
N PRO A 128 1.89 12.98 6.35
CA PRO A 128 0.70 13.81 6.13
C PRO A 128 -0.27 13.06 5.21
N GLU A 129 -1.59 13.21 5.47
CA GLU A 129 -2.69 12.41 4.88
C GLU A 129 -2.59 12.13 3.38
#